data_AF-A0A4Y8RUU7-F1
#
_entry.id   AF-A0A4Y8RUU7-F1
#
_cell.length_a   1.000
_cell.length_b   1.000
_cell.length_c   1.000
_cell.angle_alpha   90.00
_cell.angle_beta   90.00
_cell.angle_gamma   90.00
#
_symmetry.space_group_name_H-M   'P 1'
#
loop_
_entity.id
_entity.type
_entity.pdbx_description
1 polymer ?
#
loop_
_entity_poly.entity_id
_entity_poly.type
_entity_poly.pdbx_seq_one_letter_code
_entity_poly.pdbx_strand_id
1 'polypeptide(L)'
;MKVNKMVKKPRENRVPIMMSEEELQAIDDWRFENRIATRSDAIRRLCKIGLVADQELDQIVDIASNGVSTLVEQSADIATAYKSLVNFDTENVLFGRSEVIDILDLAFDHADVAERGMIGLHAMLVTLFGIINSIVDAATLSDGMRESERRIAEASEATENAIAKQKEREENRYISIHVNNESSEQREVYEKLSDEEKDKFWEGRIAELKALEEADPEDFAKRFDIAPPFWEQPGWLTRLQERFKRKENGEVGRDGGRSK
;
A
#
# COMPACT_ATOMS: atom_id res chain seq x y z
N MET A 1 17.02 18.47 -33.54
CA MET A 1 17.76 19.17 -32.48
C MET A 1 19.04 18.40 -32.19
N LYS A 2 20.22 19.04 -32.26
CA LYS A 2 21.49 18.41 -31.89
C LYS A 2 21.61 18.43 -30.37
N VAL A 3 21.69 17.25 -29.75
CA VAL A 3 21.95 17.11 -28.31
C VAL A 3 23.36 17.64 -28.04
N ASN A 4 23.46 18.75 -27.31
CA ASN A 4 24.72 19.37 -26.94
C ASN A 4 25.40 18.49 -25.88
N LYS A 5 26.42 17.72 -26.30
CA LYS A 5 27.18 16.82 -25.43
C LYS A 5 28.03 17.69 -24.50
N MET A 6 27.56 17.95 -23.27
CA MET A 6 28.35 18.65 -22.26
C MET A 6 29.65 17.88 -22.02
N VAL A 7 30.78 18.47 -22.42
CA VAL A 7 32.12 17.93 -22.18
C VAL A 7 32.37 17.97 -20.67
N LYS A 8 32.50 16.79 -20.04
CA LYS A 8 32.86 16.66 -18.62
C LYS A 8 34.23 17.30 -18.41
N LYS A 9 34.28 18.41 -17.65
CA LYS A 9 35.54 19.04 -17.25
C LYS A 9 36.41 18.04 -16.46
N PRO A 10 37.74 18.04 -16.64
CA PRO A 10 38.64 17.22 -15.83
C PRO A 10 38.44 17.50 -14.34
N ARG A 11 38.65 16.49 -13.51
CA ARG A 11 38.55 16.60 -12.04
C ARG A 11 39.75 17.37 -11.50
N GLU A 12 39.70 18.70 -11.53
CA GLU A 12 40.84 19.58 -11.22
C GLU A 12 40.92 19.99 -9.74
N ASN A 13 39.80 19.91 -9.01
CA ASN A 13 39.73 20.34 -7.62
C ASN A 13 40.32 19.28 -6.68
N ARG A 14 41.29 19.68 -5.86
CA ARG A 14 41.88 18.85 -4.80
C ARG A 14 41.33 19.29 -3.44
N VAL A 15 40.86 18.32 -2.65
CA VAL A 15 40.38 18.54 -1.29
C VAL A 15 41.31 17.78 -0.34
N PRO A 16 42.22 18.46 0.38
CA PRO A 16 43.00 17.82 1.43
C PRO A 16 42.10 17.53 2.63
N ILE A 17 42.18 16.32 3.16
CA ILE A 17 41.44 15.87 4.35
C ILE A 17 42.43 15.16 5.28
N MET A 18 42.30 15.40 6.59
CA MET A 18 43.03 14.67 7.62
C MET A 18 42.17 13.50 8.06
N MET A 19 42.76 12.31 8.13
CA MET A 19 42.09 11.08 8.55
C MET A 19 43.00 10.32 9.50
N SER A 20 42.41 9.59 10.44
CA SER A 20 43.17 8.70 11.33
C SER A 20 43.68 7.47 10.57
N GLU A 21 44.59 6.72 11.19
CA GLU A 21 45.11 5.48 10.58
C GLU A 21 43.98 4.44 10.45
N GLU A 22 43.09 4.36 11.44
CA GLU A 22 41.95 3.44 11.44
C GLU A 22 40.98 3.76 10.29
N GLU A 23 40.69 5.04 10.05
CA GLU A 23 39.80 5.46 8.95
C GLU A 23 40.43 5.15 7.58
N LEU A 24 41.74 5.37 7.43
CA LEU A 24 42.46 5.03 6.21
C LEU A 24 42.49 3.53 5.96
N GLN A 25 42.69 2.73 7.00
CA GLN A 25 42.65 1.27 6.94
C GLN A 25 41.25 0.79 6.53
N ALA A 26 40.18 1.32 7.12
CA ALA A 26 38.81 0.95 6.77
C ALA A 26 38.47 1.23 5.29
N ILE A 27 38.93 2.36 4.75
CA ILE A 27 38.77 2.68 3.32
C ILE A 27 39.59 1.72 2.45
N ASP A 28 40.79 1.34 2.89
CA ASP A 28 41.64 0.41 2.18
C ASP A 28 41.03 -1.01 2.17
N ASP A 29 40.53 -1.50 3.31
CA ASP A 29 39.86 -2.80 3.38
C ASP A 29 38.64 -2.82 2.46
N TRP A 30 37.78 -1.80 2.56
CA TRP A 30 36.59 -1.68 1.71
C TRP A 30 36.94 -1.62 0.22
N ARG A 31 37.97 -0.86 -0.19
CA ARG A 31 38.35 -0.80 -1.61
C ARG A 31 38.91 -2.13 -2.10
N PHE A 32 39.60 -2.89 -1.26
CA PHE A 32 40.15 -4.19 -1.66
C PHE A 32 39.04 -5.24 -1.79
N GLU A 33 38.11 -5.30 -0.83
CA GLU A 33 36.93 -6.17 -0.89
C GLU A 33 36.11 -5.92 -2.17
N ASN A 34 35.94 -4.64 -2.52
CA ASN A 34 35.16 -4.22 -3.69
C ASN A 34 36.00 -4.03 -4.97
N ARG A 35 37.28 -4.43 -4.97
CA ARG A 35 38.19 -4.39 -6.13
C ARG A 35 38.35 -3.00 -6.77
N ILE A 36 38.29 -1.94 -5.97
CA ILE A 36 38.44 -0.56 -6.40
C ILE A 36 39.93 -0.16 -6.41
N ALA A 37 40.42 0.19 -7.59
CA ALA A 37 41.86 0.32 -7.86
C ALA A 37 42.58 1.38 -7.00
N THR A 38 41.92 2.49 -6.67
CA THR A 38 42.56 3.61 -5.97
C THR A 38 41.76 4.09 -4.77
N ARG A 39 42.46 4.49 -3.72
CA ARG A 39 41.86 5.08 -2.52
C ARG A 39 41.01 6.32 -2.86
N SER A 40 41.49 7.18 -3.76
CA SER A 40 40.71 8.35 -4.18
C SER A 40 39.43 8.00 -4.93
N ASP A 41 39.38 6.88 -5.67
CA ASP A 41 38.12 6.43 -6.28
C ASP A 41 37.18 5.83 -5.23
N ALA A 42 37.74 5.08 -4.27
CA ALA A 42 36.98 4.51 -3.17
C ALA A 42 36.30 5.59 -2.32
N ILE A 43 37.05 6.62 -1.89
CA ILE A 43 36.51 7.77 -1.15
C ILE A 43 35.36 8.42 -1.92
N ARG A 44 35.50 8.62 -3.24
CA ARG A 44 34.43 9.24 -4.04
C ARG A 44 33.17 8.39 -4.11
N ARG A 45 33.32 7.07 -4.25
CA ARG A 45 32.18 6.13 -4.25
C ARG A 45 31.50 6.14 -2.90
N LEU A 46 32.25 6.07 -1.80
CA LEU A 46 31.72 6.17 -0.44
C LEU A 46 30.99 7.50 -0.20
N CYS A 47 31.54 8.63 -0.64
CA CYS A 47 30.82 9.91 -0.57
C CYS A 47 29.51 9.88 -1.37
N LYS A 48 29.49 9.23 -2.54
CA LYS A 48 28.27 9.12 -3.36
C LYS A 48 27.25 8.19 -2.76
N ILE A 49 27.68 7.05 -2.23
CA ILE A 49 26.83 6.14 -1.45
C ILE A 49 26.25 6.86 -0.25
N GLY A 50 27.06 7.63 0.49
CA GLY A 50 26.59 8.42 1.62
C GLY A 50 25.53 9.45 1.22
N LEU A 51 25.73 10.17 0.10
CA LEU A 51 24.73 11.13 -0.39
C LEU A 51 23.44 10.46 -0.86
N VAL A 52 23.52 9.30 -1.52
CA VAL A 52 22.31 8.55 -1.90
C VAL A 52 21.59 8.03 -0.66
N ALA A 53 22.34 7.45 0.28
CA ALA A 53 21.78 6.93 1.52
C ALA A 53 21.08 8.05 2.29
N ASP A 54 21.70 9.22 2.44
CA ASP A 54 21.11 10.39 3.09
C ASP A 54 19.80 10.85 2.42
N GLN A 55 19.74 10.82 1.09
CA GLN A 55 18.53 11.21 0.33
C GLN A 55 17.38 10.21 0.45
N GLU A 56 17.69 8.92 0.47
CA GLU A 56 16.68 7.85 0.37
C GLU A 56 16.29 7.26 1.75
N LEU A 57 17.19 7.31 2.75
CA LEU A 57 16.97 6.65 4.04
C LEU A 57 15.82 7.29 4.83
N ASP A 58 15.68 8.62 4.81
CA ASP A 58 14.60 9.30 5.53
C ASP A 58 13.23 8.80 5.06
N GLN A 59 13.04 8.72 3.73
CA GLN A 59 11.80 8.21 3.15
C GLN A 59 11.54 6.74 3.51
N ILE A 60 12.58 5.90 3.49
CA ILE A 60 12.47 4.48 3.86
C ILE A 60 12.09 4.34 5.33
N VAL A 61 12.71 5.13 6.22
CA VAL A 61 12.43 5.11 7.66
C VAL A 61 11.00 5.57 7.94
N ASP A 62 10.55 6.65 7.29
CA ASP A 62 9.19 7.15 7.46
C ASP A 62 8.15 6.12 7.00
N ILE A 63 8.32 5.53 5.82
CA ILE A 63 7.40 4.51 5.32
C ILE A 63 7.42 3.25 6.17
N ALA A 64 8.60 2.79 6.60
CA ALA A 64 8.71 1.64 7.50
C ALA A 64 8.00 1.91 8.84
N SER A 65 8.19 3.10 9.41
CA SER A 65 7.58 3.49 10.68
C SER A 65 6.06 3.59 10.56
N ASN A 66 5.56 4.26 9.50
CA ASN A 66 4.14 4.35 9.22
C ASN A 66 3.51 2.98 8.95
N GLY A 67 4.22 2.11 8.22
CA GLY A 67 3.79 0.73 7.96
C GLY A 67 3.66 -0.07 9.25
N VAL A 68 4.64 0.02 10.15
CA VAL A 68 4.58 -0.64 11.47
C VAL A 68 3.42 -0.10 12.31
N SER A 69 3.23 1.22 12.37
CA SER A 69 2.10 1.82 13.09
C SER A 69 0.77 1.33 12.55
N THR A 70 0.60 1.31 11.23
CA THR A 70 -0.61 0.78 10.57
C THR A 70 -0.85 -0.68 10.94
N LEU A 71 0.19 -1.52 10.90
CA LEU A 71 0.08 -2.93 11.28
C LEU A 71 -0.30 -3.11 12.76
N VAL A 72 0.19 -2.23 13.65
CA VAL A 72 -0.15 -2.26 15.09
C VAL A 72 -1.61 -1.89 15.30
N GLU A 73 -2.10 -0.84 14.65
CA GLU A 73 -3.52 -0.44 14.68
C GLU A 73 -4.41 -1.57 14.17
N GLN A 74 -4.08 -2.12 13.01
CA GLN A 74 -4.80 -3.25 12.42
C GLN A 74 -4.82 -4.50 13.31
N SER A 75 -3.70 -4.80 13.97
CA SER A 75 -3.62 -5.92 14.92
C SER A 75 -4.55 -5.71 16.12
N ALA A 76 -4.69 -4.47 16.59
CA ALA A 76 -5.61 -4.14 17.69
C ALA A 76 -7.08 -4.32 17.26
N ASP A 77 -7.42 -3.96 16.03
CA ASP A 77 -8.77 -4.15 15.47
C ASP A 77 -9.11 -5.63 15.33
N ILE A 78 -8.21 -6.43 14.73
CA ILE A 78 -8.37 -7.89 14.64
C ILE A 78 -8.51 -8.50 16.03
N ALA A 79 -7.69 -8.09 16.99
CA ALA A 79 -7.76 -8.60 18.36
C ALA A 79 -9.12 -8.27 19.02
N THR A 80 -9.69 -7.11 18.71
CA THR A 80 -11.01 -6.68 19.21
C THR A 80 -12.13 -7.51 18.57
N ALA A 81 -12.09 -7.70 17.25
CA ALA A 81 -13.03 -8.58 16.55
C ALA A 81 -12.92 -10.02 17.06
N TYR A 82 -11.70 -10.54 17.19
CA TYR A 82 -11.44 -11.89 17.72
C TYR A 82 -12.02 -12.08 19.12
N LYS A 83 -11.79 -11.15 20.05
CA LYS A 83 -12.36 -11.22 21.41
C LYS A 83 -13.89 -11.19 21.39
N SER A 84 -14.48 -10.48 20.44
CA SER A 84 -15.94 -10.41 20.27
C SER A 84 -16.50 -11.71 19.71
N LEU A 85 -15.77 -12.37 18.81
CA LEU A 85 -16.21 -13.58 18.11
C LEU A 85 -15.85 -14.89 18.83
N VAL A 86 -14.76 -14.92 19.59
CA VAL A 86 -14.21 -16.12 20.24
C VAL A 86 -14.15 -15.89 21.75
N ASN A 87 -15.27 -16.16 22.42
CA ASN A 87 -15.42 -16.09 23.86
C ASN A 87 -16.40 -17.17 24.34
N PHE A 88 -16.62 -17.26 25.66
CA PHE A 88 -17.53 -18.26 26.23
C PHE A 88 -18.97 -18.14 25.74
N ASP A 89 -19.43 -16.93 25.41
CA ASP A 89 -20.81 -16.73 24.95
C ASP A 89 -21.03 -17.16 23.50
N THR A 90 -19.94 -17.36 22.73
CA THR A 90 -19.95 -17.80 21.34
C THR A 90 -19.55 -19.27 21.14
N GLU A 91 -19.31 -20.04 22.21
CA GLU A 91 -18.87 -21.45 22.13
C GLU A 91 -19.82 -22.31 21.27
N ASN A 92 -21.12 -22.03 21.36
CA ASN A 92 -22.18 -22.80 20.70
C ASN A 92 -23.06 -21.90 19.82
N VAL A 93 -22.47 -21.11 18.92
CA VAL A 93 -23.22 -20.31 17.94
C VAL A 93 -23.01 -20.81 16.51
N LEU A 94 -23.98 -20.54 15.64
CA LEU A 94 -23.90 -20.88 14.21
C LEU A 94 -23.86 -19.63 13.35
N PHE A 95 -22.70 -19.38 12.77
CA PHE A 95 -22.54 -18.37 11.74
C PHE A 95 -23.23 -18.82 10.45
N GLY A 96 -24.00 -17.92 9.85
CA GLY A 96 -24.53 -18.10 8.51
C GLY A 96 -23.52 -17.64 7.47
N ARG A 97 -23.91 -17.74 6.20
CA ARG A 97 -23.01 -17.41 5.08
C ARG A 97 -22.58 -15.94 5.11
N SER A 98 -23.48 -15.01 5.35
CA SER A 98 -23.17 -13.58 5.41
C SER A 98 -22.22 -13.27 6.56
N GLU A 99 -22.44 -13.86 7.73
CA GLU A 99 -21.55 -13.63 8.88
C GLU A 99 -20.14 -14.21 8.64
N VAL A 100 -20.03 -15.35 7.96
CA VAL A 100 -18.72 -15.89 7.56
C VAL A 100 -18.03 -14.99 6.53
N ILE A 101 -18.78 -14.43 5.59
CA ILE A 101 -18.25 -13.48 4.61
C ILE A 101 -17.69 -12.24 5.31
N ASP A 102 -18.45 -11.63 6.23
CA ASP A 102 -17.97 -10.47 6.99
C ASP A 102 -16.61 -10.77 7.69
N ILE A 103 -16.50 -11.94 8.35
CA ILE A 103 -15.25 -12.34 9.05
C ILE A 103 -14.08 -12.49 8.07
N LEU A 104 -14.34 -13.10 6.92
CA LEU A 104 -13.32 -13.30 5.90
C LEU A 104 -12.92 -11.98 5.25
N ASP A 105 -13.86 -11.09 4.97
CA ASP A 105 -13.61 -9.77 4.39
C ASP A 105 -12.71 -8.94 5.31
N LEU A 106 -13.01 -8.93 6.63
CA LEU A 106 -12.12 -8.32 7.62
C LEU A 106 -10.70 -8.89 7.52
N ALA A 107 -10.56 -10.22 7.56
CA ALA A 107 -9.25 -10.86 7.51
C ALA A 107 -8.50 -10.56 6.20
N PHE A 108 -9.20 -10.53 5.06
CA PHE A 108 -8.62 -10.21 3.76
C PHE A 108 -8.19 -8.76 3.67
N ASP A 109 -9.01 -7.81 4.11
CA ASP A 109 -8.69 -6.38 4.07
C ASP A 109 -7.44 -6.06 4.89
N HIS A 110 -7.35 -6.62 6.09
CA HIS A 110 -6.15 -6.46 6.92
C HIS A 110 -4.91 -7.14 6.31
N ALA A 111 -5.05 -8.36 5.77
CA ALA A 111 -3.94 -9.06 5.12
C ALA A 111 -3.44 -8.31 3.88
N ASP A 112 -4.34 -7.77 3.07
CA ASP A 112 -4.03 -7.03 1.84
C ASP A 112 -3.33 -5.69 2.13
N VAL A 113 -3.71 -4.97 3.19
CA VAL A 113 -2.97 -3.77 3.63
C VAL A 113 -1.58 -4.14 4.13
N ALA A 114 -1.47 -5.18 4.97
CA ALA A 114 -0.19 -5.64 5.50
C ALA A 114 0.77 -6.09 4.40
N GLU A 115 0.28 -6.90 3.45
CA GLU A 115 1.02 -7.38 2.31
C GLU A 115 1.53 -6.21 1.45
N ARG A 116 0.67 -5.24 1.12
CA ARG A 116 1.07 -4.06 0.35
C ARG A 116 2.17 -3.24 1.02
N GLY A 117 2.02 -2.97 2.32
CA GLY A 117 3.02 -2.23 3.09
C GLY A 117 4.39 -2.93 3.06
N MET A 118 4.39 -4.25 3.26
CA MET A 118 5.61 -5.06 3.23
C MET A 118 6.26 -5.13 1.85
N ILE A 119 5.47 -5.29 0.79
CA ILE A 119 5.96 -5.29 -0.60
C ILE A 119 6.60 -3.94 -0.94
N GLY A 120 5.95 -2.83 -0.58
CA GLY A 120 6.47 -1.48 -0.81
C GLY A 120 7.81 -1.26 -0.12
N LEU A 121 7.90 -1.61 1.17
CA LEU A 121 9.15 -1.52 1.93
C LEU A 121 10.26 -2.38 1.31
N HIS A 122 9.95 -3.62 0.96
CA HIS A 122 10.91 -4.52 0.32
C HIS A 122 11.43 -3.95 -1.00
N ALA A 123 10.54 -3.43 -1.86
CA ALA A 123 10.92 -2.86 -3.14
C ALA A 123 11.88 -1.66 -2.99
N MET A 124 11.64 -0.77 -2.01
CA MET A 124 12.53 0.36 -1.75
C MET A 124 13.90 -0.10 -1.24
N LEU A 125 13.95 -1.04 -0.30
CA LEU A 125 15.21 -1.59 0.22
C LEU A 125 16.03 -2.25 -0.89
N VAL A 126 15.39 -3.04 -1.74
CA VAL A 126 16.02 -3.68 -2.91
C VAL A 126 16.52 -2.62 -3.90
N THR A 127 15.75 -1.55 -4.11
CA THR A 127 16.13 -0.43 -5.00
C THR A 127 17.37 0.28 -4.46
N LEU A 128 17.36 0.68 -3.18
CA LEU A 128 18.49 1.32 -2.53
C LEU A 128 19.75 0.43 -2.61
N PHE A 129 19.61 -0.85 -2.29
CA PHE A 129 20.71 -1.81 -2.39
C PHE A 129 21.23 -1.93 -3.84
N GLY A 130 20.32 -2.00 -4.82
CA GLY A 130 20.66 -2.04 -6.24
C GLY A 130 21.39 -0.77 -6.72
N ILE A 131 20.99 0.40 -6.21
CA ILE A 131 21.67 1.67 -6.49
C ILE A 131 23.09 1.64 -5.93
N ILE A 132 23.25 1.25 -4.66
CA ILE A 132 24.56 1.17 -4.01
C ILE A 132 25.47 0.20 -4.79
N ASN A 133 24.99 -0.99 -5.12
CA ASN A 133 25.76 -1.96 -5.91
C ASN A 133 26.13 -1.42 -7.29
N SER A 134 25.25 -0.66 -7.92
CA SER A 134 25.58 -0.02 -9.21
C SER A 134 26.77 0.93 -9.08
N ILE A 135 26.90 1.65 -7.95
CA ILE A 135 28.04 2.51 -7.66
C ILE A 135 29.29 1.71 -7.29
N VAL A 136 29.13 0.58 -6.61
CA VAL A 136 30.24 -0.28 -6.16
C VAL A 136 30.85 -1.10 -7.29
N ASP A 137 30.02 -1.80 -8.07
CA ASP A 137 30.47 -2.77 -9.07
C ASP A 137 30.90 -2.13 -10.40
N ALA A 138 30.49 -0.89 -10.65
CA ALA A 138 30.79 -0.24 -11.91
C ALA A 138 32.29 -0.05 -12.12
N ALA A 139 32.77 -0.28 -13.35
CA ALA A 139 34.15 -0.02 -13.73
C ALA A 139 34.54 1.46 -13.52
N THR A 140 33.59 2.38 -13.72
CA THR A 140 33.77 3.79 -13.41
C THR A 140 32.59 4.31 -12.58
N LEU A 141 32.87 5.26 -11.68
CA LEU A 141 31.82 5.96 -10.92
C LEU A 141 30.76 6.60 -11.84
N SER A 142 31.13 7.07 -13.03
CA SER A 142 30.18 7.66 -13.95
C SER A 142 29.16 6.65 -14.47
N ASP A 143 29.60 5.43 -14.74
CA ASP A 143 28.71 4.37 -15.22
C ASP A 143 27.80 3.90 -14.09
N GLY A 144 28.35 3.78 -12.88
CA GLY A 144 27.57 3.41 -11.71
C GLY A 144 26.48 4.43 -11.37
N MET A 145 26.78 5.73 -11.47
CA MET A 145 25.77 6.78 -11.27
C MET A 145 24.68 6.74 -12.34
N ARG A 146 25.03 6.53 -13.61
CA ARG A 146 24.03 6.45 -14.69
C ARG A 146 23.09 5.25 -14.51
N GLU A 147 23.63 4.12 -14.05
CA GLU A 147 22.84 2.94 -13.77
C GLU A 147 21.98 3.10 -12.51
N SER A 148 22.51 3.77 -11.48
CA SER A 148 21.76 4.19 -10.30
C SER A 148 20.57 5.08 -10.67
N GLU A 149 20.77 6.12 -11.49
CA GLU A 149 19.70 7.01 -11.98
C GLU A 149 18.62 6.22 -12.74
N ARG A 150 19.02 5.26 -13.57
CA ARG A 150 18.07 4.38 -14.28
C ARG A 150 17.20 3.58 -13.31
N ARG A 151 17.80 3.00 -12.27
CA ARG A 151 17.08 2.22 -11.25
C ARG A 151 16.12 3.07 -10.43
N ILE A 152 16.53 4.30 -10.08
CA ILE A 152 15.65 5.26 -9.41
C ILE A 152 14.43 5.53 -10.30
N ALA A 153 14.63 5.82 -11.59
CA ALA A 153 13.52 6.09 -12.50
C ALA A 153 12.55 4.89 -12.63
N GLU A 154 13.08 3.66 -12.74
CA GLU A 154 12.26 2.44 -12.79
C GLU A 154 11.46 2.22 -11.51
N ALA A 155 12.06 2.49 -10.35
CA ALA A 155 11.38 2.38 -9.07
C ALA A 155 10.29 3.45 -8.91
N SER A 156 10.55 4.69 -9.33
CA SER A 156 9.55 5.76 -9.33
C SER A 156 8.34 5.41 -10.20
N GLU A 157 8.57 4.92 -11.43
CA GLU A 157 7.50 4.48 -12.33
C GLU A 157 6.69 3.33 -11.74
N ALA A 158 7.34 2.35 -11.09
CA ALA A 158 6.65 1.25 -10.43
C ALA A 158 5.76 1.72 -9.28
N THR A 159 6.24 2.67 -8.47
CA THR A 159 5.48 3.29 -7.39
C THR A 159 4.28 4.08 -7.92
N GLU A 160 4.46 4.90 -8.96
CA GLU A 160 3.37 5.64 -9.60
C GLU A 160 2.27 4.70 -10.12
N ASN A 161 2.66 3.60 -10.77
CA ASN A 161 1.72 2.59 -11.24
C ASN A 161 0.97 1.89 -10.09
N ALA A 162 1.64 1.64 -8.95
CA ALA A 162 1.00 1.06 -7.78
C ALA A 162 -0.03 2.03 -7.16
N ILE A 163 0.32 3.31 -7.03
CA ILE A 163 -0.59 4.37 -6.58
C ILE A 163 -1.79 4.50 -7.52
N ALA A 164 -1.56 4.48 -8.84
CA ALA A 164 -2.63 4.55 -9.84
C ALA A 164 -3.61 3.38 -9.70
N LYS A 165 -3.10 2.14 -9.54
CA LYS A 165 -3.95 0.95 -9.30
C LYS A 165 -4.72 1.04 -7.99
N GLN A 166 -4.12 1.59 -6.94
CA GLN A 166 -4.81 1.79 -5.67
C GLN A 166 -5.96 2.80 -5.83
N LYS A 167 -5.70 3.92 -6.52
CA LYS A 167 -6.71 4.92 -6.84
C LYS A 167 -7.85 4.30 -7.67
N GLU A 168 -7.53 3.50 -8.68
CA GLU A 168 -8.52 2.78 -9.50
C GLU A 168 -9.39 1.85 -8.65
N ARG A 169 -8.81 1.09 -7.71
CA ARG A 169 -9.60 0.24 -6.77
C ARG A 169 -10.55 1.06 -5.91
N GLU A 170 -10.08 2.20 -5.40
CA GLU A 170 -10.89 3.09 -4.58
C GLU A 170 -12.05 3.68 -5.41
N GLU A 171 -11.78 4.11 -6.64
CA GLU A 171 -12.79 4.60 -7.57
C GLU A 171 -13.82 3.52 -7.93
N ASN A 172 -13.35 2.29 -8.17
CA ASN A 172 -14.21 1.13 -8.45
C ASN A 172 -15.16 0.80 -7.29
N ARG A 173 -14.77 1.07 -6.03
CA ARG A 173 -15.67 0.95 -4.88
C ARG A 173 -16.87 1.90 -5.01
N TYR A 174 -16.63 3.17 -5.32
CA TYR A 174 -17.70 4.15 -5.50
C TYR A 174 -18.57 3.87 -6.73
N ILE A 175 -17.97 3.35 -7.80
CA ILE A 175 -18.71 2.87 -8.97
C ILE A 175 -19.65 1.75 -8.56
N SER A 176 -19.15 0.74 -7.83
CA SER A 176 -19.98 -0.37 -7.33
C SER A 176 -21.14 0.12 -6.45
N ILE A 177 -20.87 1.05 -5.53
CA ILE A 177 -21.91 1.68 -4.69
C ILE A 177 -22.97 2.35 -5.55
N HIS A 178 -22.57 3.11 -6.57
CA HIS A 178 -23.51 3.77 -7.47
C HIS A 178 -24.36 2.77 -8.25
N VAL A 179 -23.72 1.80 -8.92
CA VAL A 179 -24.39 0.81 -9.77
C VAL A 179 -25.38 -0.05 -8.98
N ASN A 180 -25.10 -0.34 -7.71
CA ASN A 180 -26.02 -1.10 -6.87
C ASN A 180 -27.22 -0.27 -6.38
N ASN A 181 -27.15 1.07 -6.45
CA ASN A 181 -28.17 1.99 -5.95
C ASN A 181 -28.81 2.84 -7.05
N GLU A 182 -28.43 2.67 -8.31
CA GLU A 182 -28.99 3.41 -9.44
C GLU A 182 -30.38 2.88 -9.80
N SER A 183 -31.29 3.80 -10.13
CA SER A 183 -32.57 3.44 -10.73
C SER A 183 -32.41 3.03 -12.20
N SER A 184 -33.35 2.24 -12.72
CA SER A 184 -33.35 1.83 -14.14
C SER A 184 -33.38 3.05 -15.09
N GLU A 185 -34.06 4.13 -14.70
CA GLU A 185 -34.12 5.38 -15.46
C GLU A 185 -32.75 6.08 -15.53
N GLN A 186 -31.99 6.10 -14.42
CA GLN A 186 -30.64 6.67 -14.39
C GLN A 186 -29.67 5.86 -15.27
N ARG A 187 -29.79 4.53 -15.24
CA ARG A 187 -28.98 3.64 -16.06
C ARG A 187 -29.22 3.85 -17.56
N GLU A 188 -30.47 3.98 -17.98
CA GLU A 188 -30.83 4.25 -19.38
C GLU A 188 -30.32 5.62 -19.87
N VAL A 189 -30.24 6.62 -18.97
CA VAL A 189 -29.65 7.92 -19.29
C VAL A 189 -28.14 7.80 -19.46
N TYR A 190 -27.47 7.07 -18.56
CA TYR A 190 -26.03 6.82 -18.63
C TYR A 190 -25.63 6.05 -19.91
N GLU A 191 -26.38 5.03 -20.30
CA GLU A 191 -26.06 4.21 -21.49
C GLU A 191 -26.06 5.02 -22.79
N LYS A 192 -26.84 6.12 -22.85
CA LYS A 192 -26.95 7.03 -24.01
C LYS A 192 -25.84 8.06 -24.12
N LEU A 193 -25.01 8.22 -23.08
CA LEU A 193 -23.86 9.14 -23.09
C LEU A 193 -22.75 8.63 -24.02
N SER A 194 -22.00 9.56 -24.63
CA SER A 194 -20.76 9.21 -25.34
C SER A 194 -19.67 8.79 -24.35
N ASP A 195 -18.59 8.16 -24.83
CA ASP A 195 -17.51 7.69 -23.95
C ASP A 195 -16.88 8.85 -23.14
N GLU A 196 -16.59 9.98 -23.79
CA GLU A 196 -16.07 11.19 -23.10
C GLU A 196 -17.07 11.77 -22.06
N GLU A 197 -18.36 11.56 -22.25
CA GLU A 197 -19.40 12.03 -21.32
C GLU A 197 -19.55 11.06 -20.14
N LYS A 198 -19.36 9.77 -20.37
CA LYS A 198 -19.34 8.73 -19.33
C LYS A 198 -18.15 8.92 -18.39
N ASP A 199 -16.98 9.23 -18.92
CA ASP A 199 -15.79 9.50 -18.10
C ASP A 199 -16.02 10.69 -17.16
N LYS A 200 -16.52 11.82 -17.70
CA LYS A 200 -16.87 13.00 -16.89
C LYS A 200 -17.98 12.73 -15.88
N PHE A 201 -18.97 11.92 -16.25
CA PHE A 201 -20.02 11.49 -15.34
C PHE A 201 -19.42 10.75 -14.14
N TRP A 202 -18.53 9.79 -14.38
CA TRP A 202 -17.89 9.03 -13.31
C TRP A 202 -16.96 9.88 -12.46
N GLU A 203 -16.14 10.75 -13.05
CA GLU A 203 -15.29 11.68 -12.28
C GLU A 203 -16.13 12.53 -11.31
N GLY A 204 -17.24 13.10 -11.80
CA GLY A 204 -18.14 13.89 -10.97
C GLY A 204 -18.86 13.06 -9.92
N ARG A 205 -19.33 11.86 -10.29
CA ARG A 205 -20.09 11.00 -9.38
C ARG A 205 -19.23 10.42 -8.26
N ILE A 206 -18.00 10.01 -8.58
CA ILE A 206 -17.04 9.55 -7.59
C ILE A 206 -16.71 10.68 -6.62
N ALA A 207 -16.45 11.90 -7.13
CA ALA A 207 -16.17 13.04 -6.28
C ALA A 207 -17.34 13.39 -5.34
N GLU A 208 -18.58 13.32 -5.83
CA GLU A 208 -19.79 13.51 -5.02
C GLU A 208 -19.90 12.44 -3.91
N LEU A 209 -19.73 11.16 -4.26
CA LEU A 209 -19.82 10.06 -3.29
C LEU A 209 -18.72 10.15 -2.23
N LYS A 210 -17.47 10.46 -2.62
CA LYS A 210 -16.37 10.72 -1.69
C LYS A 210 -16.71 11.84 -0.72
N ALA A 211 -17.21 12.97 -1.21
CA ALA A 211 -17.57 14.11 -0.37
C ALA A 211 -18.73 13.80 0.58
N LEU A 212 -19.70 12.98 0.16
CA LEU A 212 -20.79 12.53 1.02
C LEU A 212 -20.29 11.62 2.14
N GLU A 213 -19.40 10.67 1.82
CA GLU A 213 -18.80 9.78 2.81
C GLU A 213 -17.91 10.52 3.81
N GLU A 214 -17.11 11.47 3.35
CA GLU A 214 -16.23 12.28 4.21
C GLU A 214 -17.01 13.19 5.17
N ALA A 215 -18.18 13.70 4.74
CA ALA A 215 -19.01 14.58 5.54
C ALA A 215 -19.72 13.85 6.69
N ASP A 216 -20.27 12.66 6.42
CA ASP A 216 -20.93 11.81 7.42
C ASP A 216 -20.88 10.33 6.98
N PRO A 217 -19.86 9.58 7.45
CA PRO A 217 -19.71 8.17 7.09
C PRO A 217 -20.91 7.30 7.52
N GLU A 218 -21.56 7.63 8.64
CA GLU A 218 -22.70 6.87 9.14
C GLU A 218 -23.96 7.11 8.31
N ASP A 219 -24.24 8.36 7.93
CA ASP A 219 -25.35 8.68 7.03
C ASP A 219 -25.11 8.11 5.63
N PHE A 220 -23.87 8.20 5.12
CA PHE A 220 -23.48 7.58 3.86
C PHE A 220 -23.75 6.08 3.86
N ALA A 221 -23.30 5.36 4.89
CA ALA A 221 -23.53 3.92 5.03
C ALA A 221 -25.03 3.59 5.04
N LYS A 222 -25.85 4.35 5.79
CA LYS A 222 -27.31 4.18 5.83
C LYS A 222 -27.96 4.45 4.47
N ARG A 223 -27.52 5.50 3.77
CA ARG A 223 -28.09 5.95 2.50
C ARG A 223 -27.88 4.94 1.37
N PHE A 224 -26.75 4.23 1.39
CA PHE A 224 -26.37 3.29 0.34
C PHE A 224 -26.49 1.80 0.76
N ASP A 225 -27.22 1.53 1.85
CA ASP A 225 -27.42 0.18 2.44
C ASP A 225 -26.11 -0.58 2.67
N ILE A 226 -25.05 0.14 3.05
CA ILE A 226 -23.77 -0.43 3.44
C ILE A 226 -23.91 -0.86 4.90
N ALA A 227 -24.29 -2.12 5.10
CA ALA A 227 -24.46 -2.66 6.44
C ALA A 227 -23.10 -2.75 7.16
N PRO A 228 -23.01 -2.32 8.42
CA PRO A 228 -21.82 -2.58 9.22
C PRO A 228 -21.68 -4.10 9.43
N PRO A 229 -20.46 -4.60 9.65
CA PRO A 229 -20.22 -6.00 9.94
C PRO A 229 -21.14 -6.52 11.03
N PHE A 230 -21.58 -7.78 10.95
CA PHE A 230 -22.63 -8.27 11.85
C PHE A 230 -22.28 -8.15 13.33
N TRP A 231 -20.99 -8.21 13.73
CA TRP A 231 -20.54 -8.11 15.11
C TRP A 231 -20.63 -6.69 15.69
N GLU A 232 -20.83 -5.68 14.86
CA GLU A 232 -21.07 -4.30 15.29
C GLU A 232 -22.57 -3.99 15.43
N GLN A 233 -23.43 -4.87 14.91
CA GLN A 233 -24.87 -4.67 14.94
C GLN A 233 -25.45 -4.99 16.33
N PRO A 234 -26.35 -4.16 16.88
CA PRO A 234 -26.97 -4.42 18.19
C PRO A 234 -27.64 -5.79 18.27
N GLY A 235 -27.38 -6.55 19.35
CA GLY A 235 -28.02 -7.84 19.62
C GLY A 235 -27.58 -9.00 18.72
N TRP A 236 -26.46 -8.87 17.98
CA TRP A 236 -25.96 -9.91 17.09
C TRP A 236 -25.76 -11.26 17.77
N LEU A 237 -25.21 -11.26 18.99
CA LEU A 237 -24.94 -12.47 19.76
C LEU A 237 -26.24 -13.21 20.10
N THR A 238 -27.26 -12.47 20.54
CA THR A 238 -28.60 -13.02 20.82
C THR A 238 -29.20 -13.66 19.57
N ARG A 239 -29.08 -13.02 18.40
CA ARG A 239 -29.57 -13.59 17.13
C ARG A 239 -28.91 -14.93 16.80
N LEU A 240 -27.59 -15.03 16.97
CA LEU A 240 -26.86 -16.27 16.67
C LEU A 240 -27.17 -17.38 17.68
N GLN A 241 -27.32 -17.06 18.96
CA GLN A 241 -27.71 -18.00 20.00
C GLN A 241 -29.14 -18.54 19.78
N GLU A 242 -30.09 -17.69 19.38
CA GLU A 242 -31.43 -18.13 19.01
C GLU A 242 -31.42 -19.05 17.78
N ARG A 243 -30.61 -18.71 16.77
CA ARG A 243 -30.44 -19.56 15.57
C ARG A 243 -29.89 -20.94 15.94
N PHE A 244 -28.91 -21.01 16.84
CA PHE A 244 -28.39 -22.28 17.35
C PHE A 244 -29.49 -23.12 18.03
N LYS A 245 -30.24 -22.51 18.97
CA LYS A 245 -31.33 -23.18 19.68
C LYS A 245 -32.41 -23.71 18.74
N ARG A 246 -32.80 -22.95 17.71
CA ARG A 246 -33.78 -23.40 16.69
C ARG A 246 -33.29 -24.65 15.95
N LYS A 247 -32.00 -24.68 15.56
CA LYS A 247 -31.41 -25.85 14.89
C LYS A 247 -31.35 -27.07 15.82
N GLU A 248 -30.98 -26.87 17.09
CA GLU A 248 -30.95 -27.92 18.11
C GLU A 248 -32.35 -28.54 18.33
N ASN A 249 -33.38 -27.69 18.32
CA ASN A 249 -34.78 -28.10 18.45
C ASN A 249 -35.38 -28.73 17.18
N GLY A 250 -34.61 -28.85 16.08
CA GLY A 250 -35.09 -29.40 14.82
C GLY A 250 -36.03 -28.48 14.03
N GLU A 251 -36.15 -27.22 14.44
CA GLU A 251 -36.92 -26.18 13.74
C GLU A 251 -36.09 -25.64 12.58
N VAL A 252 -36.01 -26.39 11.47
CA VAL A 252 -35.36 -25.91 10.24
C VAL A 252 -36.24 -24.85 9.60
N GLY A 253 -36.10 -23.61 10.07
CA GLY A 253 -36.66 -22.44 9.41
C GLY A 253 -35.98 -22.24 8.05
N ARG A 254 -36.76 -22.20 6.98
CA ARG A 254 -36.36 -21.56 5.72
C ARG A 254 -36.08 -20.11 6.06
N ASP A 255 -34.83 -19.77 6.36
CA ASP A 255 -34.47 -18.37 6.56
C ASP A 255 -34.67 -17.68 5.21
N GLY A 256 -35.60 -16.73 5.20
CA GLY A 256 -35.99 -15.99 4.02
C GLY A 256 -34.80 -15.19 3.52
N GLY A 257 -34.16 -15.69 2.47
CA GLY A 257 -33.27 -14.89 1.65
C GLY A 257 -34.00 -13.61 1.25
N ARG A 258 -33.36 -12.48 1.52
CA ARG A 258 -33.80 -11.10 1.29
C ARG A 258 -34.74 -10.94 0.09
N SER A 259 -35.81 -10.18 0.34
CA SER A 259 -36.62 -9.47 -0.66
C SER A 259 -35.75 -8.74 -1.69
N LYS A 260 -36.34 -8.62 -2.88
CA LYS A 260 -35.90 -7.87 -4.06
C LYS A 260 -35.25 -6.52 -3.76
#